data_AF-A0A934HZH3-F1
#
_entry.id   AF-A0A934HZH3-F1
#
_cell.length_a   1.000
_cell.length_b   1.000
_cell.length_c   1.000
_cell.angle_alpha   90.00
_cell.angle_beta   90.00
_cell.angle_gamma   90.00
#
_symmetry.space_group_name_H-M   'P 1'
#
loop_
_entity.id
_entity.type
_entity.pdbx_description
1 polymer ?
#
loop_
_entity_poly.entity_id
_entity_poly.type
_entity_poly.pdbx_seq_one_letter_code
_entity_poly.pdbx_strand_id
1 'polypeptide(L)'
;MIAATLATVTLVACSGEKTDAPAPGSEATSSAPVVEEATPFSPKQVEPVLVDQDLTEPAHDPGLNVDWQIMSVNYGNYGGSVIHVLITNRNDVALPADAFARPTLAISDYSGNLTEIQRMTEDQYPGLVSALDLPLGPGASTNLAYAFQTSYGSLYNAEFRIGNIIFKGSLPRN
;
A
#
# COMPACT_ATOMS: atom_id res chain seq x y z
N MET A 1 -36.52 41.53 7.17
CA MET A 1 -35.20 40.93 7.46
C MET A 1 -35.05 39.66 6.64
N ILE A 2 -33.98 39.64 5.85
CA ILE A 2 -33.17 38.52 5.34
C ILE A 2 -33.86 37.44 4.49
N ALA A 3 -33.43 37.44 3.22
CA ALA A 3 -33.59 36.41 2.20
C ALA A 3 -32.41 35.41 2.22
N ALA A 4 -32.61 34.20 1.68
CA ALA A 4 -31.58 33.33 1.07
C ALA A 4 -32.30 32.12 0.41
N THR A 5 -32.77 32.22 -0.84
CA THR A 5 -32.05 31.97 -2.12
C THR A 5 -31.69 30.48 -2.34
N LEU A 6 -32.56 29.76 -3.05
CA LEU A 6 -32.19 28.54 -3.78
C LEU A 6 -31.37 28.95 -5.01
N ALA A 7 -30.14 28.46 -5.14
CA ALA A 7 -29.30 28.65 -6.32
C ALA A 7 -29.47 27.46 -7.27
N THR A 8 -30.25 27.65 -8.32
CA THR A 8 -30.35 26.73 -9.46
C THR A 8 -29.19 27.03 -10.42
N VAL A 9 -28.28 26.08 -10.63
CA VAL A 9 -27.18 26.22 -11.61
C VAL A 9 -27.74 25.92 -13.01
N THR A 10 -27.88 26.95 -13.83
CA THR A 10 -28.17 26.79 -15.26
C THR A 10 -26.87 26.72 -16.06
N LEU A 11 -26.57 25.56 -16.66
CA LEU A 11 -25.56 25.45 -17.71
C LEU A 11 -26.11 26.08 -19.00
N VAL A 12 -25.59 27.24 -19.39
CA VAL A 12 -25.82 27.80 -20.72
C VAL A 12 -24.81 27.19 -21.68
N ALA A 13 -25.26 26.16 -22.39
CA ALA A 13 -24.73 25.78 -23.68
C ALA A 13 -25.56 26.50 -24.74
N CYS A 14 -24.93 27.32 -25.59
CA CYS A 14 -25.12 27.28 -27.04
C CYS A 14 -24.33 28.41 -27.70
N SER A 15 -23.35 27.97 -28.50
CA SER A 15 -22.65 28.68 -29.56
C SER A 15 -23.62 29.56 -30.36
N GLY A 16 -23.44 30.88 -30.27
CA GLY A 16 -24.03 31.83 -31.19
C GLY A 16 -23.09 32.06 -32.35
N GLU A 17 -23.46 31.54 -33.52
CA GLU A 17 -22.81 31.85 -34.79
C GLU A 17 -23.16 33.28 -35.20
N LYS A 18 -22.16 34.16 -35.24
CA LYS A 18 -22.17 35.41 -36.01
C LYS A 18 -20.77 35.65 -36.57
N THR A 19 -20.73 35.65 -37.90
CA THR A 19 -19.61 36.05 -38.75
C THR A 19 -19.12 37.46 -38.42
N ASP A 20 -17.82 37.60 -38.14
CA ASP A 20 -17.07 38.80 -38.49
C ASP A 20 -15.61 38.42 -38.80
N ALA A 21 -15.06 39.10 -39.80
CA ALA A 21 -13.81 38.84 -40.49
C ALA A 21 -12.55 38.95 -39.58
N PRO A 22 -11.40 38.35 -39.97
CA PRO A 22 -10.23 38.25 -39.09
C PRO A 22 -9.46 39.58 -38.98
N ALA A 23 -9.23 40.02 -37.74
CA ALA A 23 -8.20 41.02 -37.45
C ALA A 23 -6.82 40.33 -37.35
N PRO A 24 -5.77 40.81 -38.06
CA PRO A 24 -4.45 40.22 -37.98
C PRO A 24 -3.72 40.73 -36.74
N GLY A 25 -3.05 39.83 -36.02
CA GLY A 25 -2.07 40.22 -34.99
C GLY A 25 -2.54 40.01 -33.57
N SER A 26 -2.48 38.76 -33.12
CA SER A 26 -2.05 38.45 -31.75
C SER A 26 -1.36 37.12 -31.82
N GLU A 27 -0.03 37.16 -31.87
CA GLU A 27 0.79 35.98 -31.63
C GLU A 27 0.48 35.53 -30.20
N ALA A 28 -0.35 34.51 -30.08
CA ALA A 28 -0.48 33.77 -28.84
C ALA A 28 0.86 33.08 -28.60
N THR A 29 1.74 33.71 -27.82
CA THR A 29 2.83 33.00 -27.17
C THR A 29 2.19 32.07 -26.16
N SER A 30 1.79 30.89 -26.64
CA SER A 30 1.36 29.81 -25.77
C SER A 30 2.64 29.24 -25.17
N SER A 31 2.99 29.75 -23.99
CA SER A 31 4.02 29.16 -23.14
C SER A 31 3.64 27.70 -22.93
N ALA A 32 4.32 26.79 -23.63
CA ALA A 32 4.18 25.37 -23.38
C ALA A 32 4.47 25.12 -21.89
N PRO A 33 3.64 24.34 -21.18
CA PRO A 33 3.95 23.99 -19.80
C PRO A 33 5.30 23.28 -19.79
N VAL A 34 6.22 23.76 -18.95
CA VAL A 34 7.44 23.04 -18.60
C VAL A 34 6.95 21.77 -17.90
N VAL A 35 7.00 20.63 -18.61
CA VAL A 35 6.74 19.32 -18.02
C VAL A 35 7.97 19.01 -17.18
N GLU A 36 7.87 19.25 -15.89
CA GLU A 36 8.86 18.77 -14.93
C GLU A 36 8.82 17.23 -14.98
N GLU A 37 9.90 16.59 -15.42
CA GLU A 37 9.99 15.12 -15.41
C GLU A 37 9.88 14.65 -13.96
N ALA A 38 8.76 14.01 -13.62
CA ALA A 38 8.58 13.41 -12.31
C ALA A 38 9.63 12.31 -12.12
N THR A 39 10.43 12.41 -11.07
CA THR A 39 11.40 11.37 -10.70
C THR A 39 10.66 10.05 -10.46
N PRO A 40 10.98 8.96 -11.18
CA PRO A 40 10.29 7.69 -10.97
C PRO A 40 10.67 7.08 -9.61
N PHE A 41 9.78 6.22 -9.09
CA PHE A 41 10.11 5.41 -7.92
C PHE A 41 11.34 4.55 -8.18
N SER A 42 12.26 4.49 -7.21
CA SER A 42 13.46 3.66 -7.29
C SER A 42 13.75 3.04 -5.93
N PRO A 43 13.67 1.70 -5.78
CA PRO A 43 13.96 1.03 -4.52
C PRO A 43 15.47 1.09 -4.23
N LYS A 44 15.82 1.19 -2.95
CA LYS A 44 17.20 1.14 -2.46
C LYS A 44 17.49 -0.24 -1.87
N GLN A 45 18.65 -0.79 -2.20
CA GLN A 45 19.13 -1.98 -1.54
C GLN A 45 19.64 -1.62 -0.14
N VAL A 46 19.07 -2.25 0.88
CA VAL A 46 19.38 -2.03 2.29
C VAL A 46 19.47 -3.37 3.01
N GLU A 47 20.09 -3.38 4.18
CA GLU A 47 20.03 -4.54 5.07
C GLU A 47 18.61 -4.66 5.69
N PRO A 48 18.11 -5.88 5.93
CA PRO A 48 16.84 -6.06 6.60
C PRO A 48 16.82 -5.46 8.01
N VAL A 49 15.71 -4.82 8.36
CA VAL A 49 15.45 -4.25 9.69
C VAL A 49 14.70 -5.27 10.53
N LEU A 50 15.28 -5.65 11.66
CA LEU A 50 14.64 -6.52 12.65
C LEU A 50 13.76 -5.71 13.60
N VAL A 51 12.53 -6.15 13.79
CA VAL A 51 11.55 -5.60 14.74
C VAL A 51 11.16 -6.71 15.70
N ASP A 52 11.63 -6.63 16.95
CA ASP A 52 11.43 -7.66 17.97
C ASP A 52 10.95 -7.12 19.34
N GLN A 53 10.93 -5.79 19.51
CA GLN A 53 10.52 -5.14 20.76
C GLN A 53 9.01 -4.86 20.78
N ASP A 54 8.53 -4.13 19.77
CA ASP A 54 7.12 -3.79 19.62
C ASP A 54 6.68 -4.08 18.19
N LEU A 55 5.77 -5.05 18.04
CA LEU A 55 5.26 -5.47 16.74
C LEU A 55 3.96 -4.72 16.35
N THR A 56 3.46 -3.85 17.23
CA THR A 56 2.19 -3.11 17.04
C THR A 56 2.40 -1.75 16.40
N GLU A 57 3.60 -1.19 16.53
CA GLU A 57 3.98 0.08 15.93
C GLU A 57 4.37 -0.08 14.46
N PRO A 58 4.15 0.95 13.63
CA PRO A 58 4.66 0.97 12.26
C PRO A 58 6.19 0.85 12.22
N ALA A 59 6.67 -0.07 11.37
CA ALA A 59 8.08 -0.28 11.08
C ALA A 59 8.45 0.35 9.73
N HIS A 60 9.42 1.26 9.75
CA HIS A 60 9.88 1.95 8.54
C HIS A 60 10.83 1.09 7.71
N ASP A 61 10.50 0.87 6.44
CA ASP A 61 11.32 0.22 5.43
C ASP A 61 12.11 1.26 4.63
N PRO A 62 13.42 1.43 4.87
CA PRO A 62 14.21 2.46 4.19
C PRO A 62 14.54 2.13 2.73
N GLY A 63 14.36 0.86 2.33
CA GLY A 63 14.62 0.41 0.96
C GLY A 63 13.48 0.78 0.01
N LEU A 64 12.25 0.65 0.48
CA LEU A 64 11.05 1.03 -0.27
C LEU A 64 10.50 2.41 0.12
N ASN A 65 10.99 2.96 1.24
CA ASN A 65 10.48 4.17 1.86
C ASN A 65 8.95 4.08 2.07
N VAL A 66 8.56 3.04 2.82
CA VAL A 66 7.18 2.78 3.25
C VAL A 66 7.18 2.42 4.72
N ASP A 67 6.02 2.50 5.37
CA ASP A 67 5.84 1.92 6.70
C ASP A 67 4.98 0.67 6.60
N TRP A 68 5.38 -0.37 7.34
CA TRP A 68 4.65 -1.62 7.50
C TRP A 68 4.14 -1.74 8.93
N GLN A 69 2.86 -2.02 9.12
CA GLN A 69 2.30 -2.24 10.45
C GLN A 69 1.46 -3.52 10.46
N ILE A 70 1.72 -4.41 11.41
CA ILE A 70 0.83 -5.56 11.64
C ILE A 70 -0.42 -5.05 12.36
N MET A 71 -1.56 -5.10 11.67
CA MET A 71 -2.83 -4.61 12.21
C MET A 71 -3.54 -5.67 13.05
N SER A 72 -3.51 -6.92 12.59
CA SER A 72 -4.08 -8.05 13.31
C SER A 72 -3.55 -9.37 12.78
N VAL A 73 -3.65 -10.40 13.62
CA VAL A 73 -3.51 -11.79 13.22
C VAL A 73 -4.83 -12.47 13.55
N ASN A 74 -5.40 -13.20 12.60
CA ASN A 74 -6.70 -13.85 12.73
C ASN A 74 -6.58 -15.34 12.45
N TYR A 75 -7.55 -16.11 12.96
CA TYR A 75 -7.75 -17.50 12.53
C TYR A 75 -8.15 -17.50 11.05
N GLY A 76 -7.48 -18.32 10.26
CA GLY A 76 -7.81 -18.58 8.86
C GLY A 76 -8.65 -19.84 8.68
N ASN A 77 -9.20 -20.01 7.49
CA ASN A 77 -9.84 -21.25 7.06
C ASN A 77 -8.90 -22.45 7.18
N TYR A 78 -9.48 -23.65 7.37
CA TYR A 78 -8.75 -24.93 7.40
C TYR A 78 -7.62 -25.01 8.44
N GLY A 79 -7.72 -24.26 9.54
CA GLY A 79 -6.69 -24.23 10.58
C GLY A 79 -5.46 -23.39 10.22
N GLY A 80 -5.54 -22.58 9.16
CA GLY A 80 -4.54 -21.58 8.82
C GLY A 80 -4.62 -20.32 9.69
N SER A 81 -3.78 -19.35 9.37
CA SER A 81 -3.74 -18.02 10.02
C SER A 81 -3.64 -16.93 8.97
N VAL A 82 -4.23 -15.77 9.23
CA VAL A 82 -4.17 -14.61 8.34
C VAL A 82 -3.50 -13.44 9.06
N ILE A 83 -2.44 -12.90 8.47
CA ILE A 83 -1.75 -11.70 8.95
C ILE A 83 -2.23 -10.52 8.12
N HIS A 84 -2.83 -9.52 8.79
CA HIS A 84 -3.25 -8.28 8.17
C HIS A 84 -2.20 -7.20 8.39
N VAL A 85 -1.79 -6.55 7.31
CA VAL A 85 -0.72 -5.55 7.31
C VAL A 85 -1.23 -4.27 6.68
N LEU A 86 -0.96 -3.13 7.32
CA LEU A 86 -1.11 -1.82 6.71
C LEU A 86 0.23 -1.43 6.07
N ILE A 87 0.19 -1.04 4.80
CA ILE A 87 1.31 -0.39 4.12
C ILE A 87 0.98 1.09 3.95
N THR A 88 1.93 1.97 4.28
CA THR A 88 1.84 3.41 4.02
C THR A 88 2.98 3.86 3.13
N ASN A 89 2.67 4.43 1.97
CA ASN A 89 3.69 4.97 1.08
C ASN A 89 4.26 6.29 1.63
N ARG A 90 5.58 6.33 1.92
CA ARG A 90 6.27 7.53 2.40
C ARG A 90 7.06 8.25 1.29
N ASN A 91 6.92 7.81 0.04
CA ASN A 91 7.49 8.49 -1.12
C ASN A 91 6.62 9.66 -1.56
N ASP A 92 7.25 10.64 -2.21
CA ASP A 92 6.57 11.73 -2.92
C ASP A 92 5.99 11.30 -4.28
N VAL A 93 6.21 10.03 -4.66
CA VAL A 93 5.71 9.41 -5.88
C VAL A 93 4.94 8.12 -5.59
N ALA A 94 4.15 7.66 -6.55
CA ALA A 94 3.38 6.43 -6.37
C ALA A 94 4.31 5.22 -6.25
N LEU A 95 4.03 4.36 -5.27
CA LEU A 95 4.67 3.07 -5.12
C LEU A 95 4.09 2.10 -6.16
N PRO A 96 4.90 1.49 -7.05
CA PRO A 96 4.41 0.53 -8.04
C PRO A 96 3.68 -0.66 -7.40
N ALA A 97 2.75 -1.26 -8.15
CA ALA A 97 1.96 -2.39 -7.68
C ALA A 97 2.81 -3.65 -7.35
N ASP A 98 3.96 -3.78 -8.01
CA ASP A 98 4.92 -4.87 -7.89
C ASP A 98 6.20 -4.49 -7.13
N ALA A 99 6.17 -3.39 -6.36
CA ALA A 99 7.35 -2.83 -5.70
C ALA A 99 8.01 -3.73 -4.63
N PHE A 100 7.32 -4.75 -4.15
CA PHE A 100 7.81 -5.66 -3.12
C PHE A 100 7.42 -7.12 -3.40
N ALA A 101 8.30 -8.03 -3.00
CA ALA A 101 8.03 -9.45 -3.05
C ALA A 101 6.95 -9.84 -2.03
N ARG A 102 6.26 -10.95 -2.29
CA ARG A 102 5.30 -11.53 -1.36
C ARG A 102 6.02 -11.96 -0.07
N PRO A 103 5.38 -11.81 1.10
CA PRO A 103 6.03 -12.07 2.37
C PRO A 103 6.24 -13.55 2.64
N THR A 104 7.19 -13.84 3.51
CA THR A 104 7.44 -15.19 4.03
C THR A 104 7.18 -15.24 5.53
N LEU A 105 6.94 -16.45 6.02
CA LEU A 105 6.71 -16.73 7.44
C LEU A 105 7.53 -17.94 7.83
N ALA A 106 8.28 -17.84 8.92
CA ALA A 106 8.90 -18.98 9.56
C ALA A 106 8.48 -19.05 11.04
N ILE A 107 8.41 -20.25 11.60
CA ILE A 107 8.12 -20.47 13.02
C ILE A 107 9.31 -21.17 13.64
N SER A 108 9.70 -20.72 14.83
CA SER A 108 10.76 -21.34 15.61
C SER A 108 10.18 -22.39 16.56
N ASP A 109 10.76 -23.59 16.55
CA ASP A 109 10.44 -24.62 17.54
C ASP A 109 11.09 -24.34 18.91
N TYR A 110 10.83 -25.18 19.91
CA TYR A 110 11.43 -25.04 21.26
C TYR A 110 12.96 -25.18 21.28
N SER A 111 13.56 -25.73 20.22
CA SER A 111 15.02 -25.87 20.07
C SER A 111 15.64 -24.72 19.27
N GLY A 112 14.82 -23.75 18.81
CA GLY A 112 15.27 -22.62 18.01
C GLY A 112 15.30 -22.88 16.50
N ASN A 113 14.93 -24.07 16.02
CA ASN A 113 14.95 -24.36 14.58
C ASN A 113 13.80 -23.64 13.87
N LEU A 114 14.13 -22.93 12.79
CA LEU A 114 13.15 -22.24 11.96
C LEU A 114 12.58 -23.18 10.90
N THR A 115 11.26 -23.27 10.82
CA THR A 115 10.53 -23.94 9.75
C THR A 115 9.76 -22.91 8.94
N GLU A 116 10.02 -22.81 7.65
CA GLU A 116 9.26 -21.95 6.74
C GLU A 116 7.84 -22.52 6.55
N ILE A 117 6.85 -21.65 6.64
CA ILE A 117 5.43 -21.99 6.53
C ILE A 117 4.93 -21.64 5.15
N GLN A 118 4.22 -22.58 4.54
CA GLN A 118 3.60 -22.37 3.24
C GLN A 118 2.57 -21.24 3.30
N ARG A 119 2.77 -20.21 2.47
CA ARG A 119 1.77 -19.19 2.20
C ARG A 119 0.66 -19.77 1.32
N MET A 120 -0.59 -19.48 1.68
CA MET A 120 -1.74 -19.83 0.87
C MET A 120 -1.93 -18.82 -0.26
N THR A 121 -2.32 -19.31 -1.43
CA THR A 121 -2.65 -18.49 -2.59
C THR A 121 -4.12 -18.07 -2.57
N GLU A 122 -4.49 -17.10 -3.40
CA GLU A 122 -5.87 -16.56 -3.44
C GLU A 122 -6.91 -17.59 -3.90
N ASP A 123 -6.53 -18.58 -4.71
CA ASP A 123 -7.38 -19.72 -5.06
C ASP A 123 -7.64 -20.65 -3.88
N GLN A 124 -6.66 -20.78 -2.97
CA GLN A 124 -6.80 -21.56 -1.73
C GLN A 124 -7.53 -20.78 -0.62
N TYR A 125 -7.47 -19.45 -0.69
CA TYR A 125 -8.12 -18.54 0.26
C TYR A 125 -8.72 -17.33 -0.47
N PRO A 126 -9.95 -17.48 -1.01
CA PRO A 126 -10.59 -16.42 -1.78
C PRO A 126 -10.93 -15.21 -0.92
N GLY A 127 -10.80 -14.02 -1.49
CA GLY A 127 -11.11 -12.74 -0.84
C GLY A 127 -9.94 -12.08 -0.10
N LEU A 128 -8.72 -12.61 -0.21
CA LEU A 128 -7.52 -11.92 0.26
C LEU A 128 -7.09 -10.84 -0.72
N VAL A 129 -6.72 -9.66 -0.19
CA VAL A 129 -5.98 -8.64 -0.93
C VAL A 129 -4.50 -8.84 -0.59
N SER A 130 -3.80 -9.64 -1.39
CA SER A 130 -2.42 -10.09 -1.07
C SER A 130 -1.33 -9.31 -1.82
N ALA A 131 -1.71 -8.34 -2.65
CA ALA A 131 -0.85 -7.46 -3.39
C ALA A 131 -1.56 -6.12 -3.65
N LEU A 132 -0.81 -5.13 -4.15
CA LEU A 132 -1.41 -3.89 -4.64
C LEU A 132 -2.04 -4.13 -6.02
N ASP A 133 -3.31 -3.77 -6.20
CA ASP A 133 -3.98 -3.85 -7.51
C ASP A 133 -3.57 -2.69 -8.43
N LEU A 134 -3.30 -1.53 -7.82
CA LEU A 134 -2.89 -0.29 -8.48
C LEU A 134 -1.73 0.33 -7.70
N PRO A 135 -0.91 1.18 -8.34
CA PRO A 135 0.12 1.93 -7.65
C PRO A 135 -0.46 2.70 -6.44
N LEU A 136 0.22 2.59 -5.30
CA LEU A 136 -0.20 3.26 -4.07
C LEU A 136 0.33 4.71 -4.08
N GLY A 137 -0.58 5.68 -4.13
CA GLY A 137 -0.22 7.10 -4.23
C GLY A 137 0.65 7.62 -3.07
N PRO A 138 1.32 8.78 -3.25
CA PRO A 138 2.11 9.41 -2.20
C PRO A 138 1.31 9.61 -0.91
N GLY A 139 1.85 9.18 0.24
CA GLY A 139 1.19 9.29 1.54
C GLY A 139 -0.02 8.37 1.75
N ALA A 140 -0.47 7.64 0.72
CA ALA A 140 -1.62 6.77 0.80
C ALA A 140 -1.30 5.51 1.61
N SER A 141 -2.34 4.91 2.19
CA SER A 141 -2.23 3.65 2.91
C SER A 141 -3.28 2.66 2.43
N THR A 142 -2.95 1.37 2.46
CA THR A 142 -3.91 0.29 2.18
C THR A 142 -3.63 -0.95 3.03
N ASN A 143 -4.65 -1.77 3.22
CA ASN A 143 -4.54 -3.03 3.96
C ASN A 143 -4.26 -4.18 3.00
N LEU A 144 -3.32 -5.04 3.37
CA LEU A 144 -3.00 -6.29 2.73
C LEU A 144 -3.25 -7.44 3.71
N ALA A 145 -3.56 -8.62 3.19
CA ALA A 145 -3.83 -9.81 3.98
C ALA A 145 -3.10 -11.03 3.40
N TYR A 146 -2.39 -11.75 4.27
CA TYR A 146 -1.58 -12.91 3.90
C TYR A 146 -1.97 -14.12 4.74
N ALA A 147 -2.46 -15.17 4.07
CA ALA A 147 -2.80 -16.43 4.72
C ALA A 147 -1.63 -17.43 4.69
N PHE A 148 -1.45 -18.17 5.77
CA PHE A 148 -0.41 -19.18 5.94
C PHE A 148 -0.99 -20.47 6.50
N GLN A 149 -0.46 -21.62 6.06
CA GLN A 149 -0.86 -22.96 6.49
C GLN A 149 -0.28 -23.32 7.86
N THR A 150 -0.64 -22.55 8.87
CA THR A 150 -0.26 -22.79 10.26
C THR A 150 -1.33 -22.29 11.20
N SER A 151 -1.42 -22.90 12.38
CA SER A 151 -2.40 -22.52 13.37
C SER A 151 -2.00 -21.23 14.08
N TYR A 152 -3.01 -20.45 14.49
CA TYR A 152 -2.83 -19.18 15.18
C TYR A 152 -1.90 -19.30 16.40
N GLY A 153 -2.10 -20.34 17.22
CA GLY A 153 -1.29 -20.59 18.41
C GLY A 153 0.18 -20.93 18.13
N SER A 154 0.53 -21.34 16.91
CA SER A 154 1.92 -21.64 16.54
C SER A 154 2.75 -20.37 16.28
N LEU A 155 2.10 -19.21 16.14
CA LEU A 155 2.75 -17.93 15.82
C LEU A 155 3.32 -17.19 17.06
N TYR A 156 3.44 -17.86 18.20
CA TYR A 156 3.99 -17.31 19.45
C TYR A 156 5.49 -16.98 19.36
N ASN A 157 6.20 -17.61 18.42
CA ASN A 157 7.60 -17.34 18.11
C ASN A 157 7.83 -17.49 16.60
N ALA A 158 7.48 -16.46 15.85
CA ALA A 158 7.55 -16.45 14.39
C ALA A 158 8.45 -15.33 13.86
N GLU A 159 8.94 -15.51 12.64
CA GLU A 159 9.61 -14.51 11.80
C GLU A 159 8.75 -14.26 10.56
N PHE A 160 8.08 -13.10 10.51
CA PHE A 160 7.33 -12.65 9.34
C PHE A 160 8.14 -11.60 8.58
N ARG A 161 8.43 -11.85 7.30
CA ARG A 161 9.28 -10.98 6.47
C ARG A 161 8.47 -10.35 5.36
N ILE A 162 8.52 -9.02 5.25
CA ILE A 162 7.85 -8.24 4.20
C ILE A 162 8.69 -7.02 3.83
N GLY A 163 8.93 -6.80 2.54
CA GLY A 163 9.89 -5.80 2.07
C GLY A 163 11.27 -6.04 2.69
N ASN A 164 11.82 -5.02 3.34
CA ASN A 164 13.07 -5.10 4.10
C ASN A 164 12.84 -5.26 5.61
N ILE A 165 11.63 -5.57 6.07
CA ILE A 165 11.30 -5.72 7.50
C ILE A 165 11.19 -7.20 7.88
N ILE A 166 11.72 -7.52 9.06
CA ILE A 166 11.55 -8.81 9.75
C ILE A 166 10.86 -8.56 11.08
N PHE A 167 9.58 -8.91 11.18
CA PHE A 167 8.85 -8.93 12.45
C PHE A 167 9.12 -10.26 13.15
N LYS A 168 9.71 -10.22 14.36
CA LYS A 168 10.10 -11.41 15.11
C LYS A 168 9.47 -11.44 16.50
N GLY A 169 8.84 -12.57 16.85
CA GLY A 169 8.28 -12.82 18.18
C GLY A 169 6.86 -13.36 18.12
N SER A 170 6.06 -13.04 19.14
CA SER A 170 4.64 -13.42 19.18
C SER A 170 3.81 -12.47 18.32
N LEU A 171 3.35 -12.96 17.16
CA LEU A 171 2.47 -12.20 16.26
C LEU A 171 1.03 -12.11 16.78
N PRO A 172 0.43 -13.18 17.34
CA PRO A 172 -0.77 -13.08 18.14
C PRO A 172 -0.54 -12.14 19.31
N ARG A 173 -1.35 -11.09 19.40
CA ARG A 173 -1.39 -10.16 20.52
C ARG A 173 -2.86 -10.01 20.92
N ASN A 174 -3.13 -10.13 22.21
CA ASN A 174 -4.44 -9.85 22.82
C ASN A 174 -4.53 -8.37 23.19
#